data_AF-A0A3M7R0D5-F1
#
_entry.id   AF-A0A3M7R0D5-F1
#
_cell.length_a   1.000
_cell.length_b   1.000
_cell.length_c   1.000
_cell.angle_alpha   90.00
_cell.angle_beta   90.00
_cell.angle_gamma   90.00
#
_symmetry.space_group_name_H-M   'P 1'
#
loop_
_entity.id
_entity.type
_entity.pdbx_description
1 polymer ?
#
loop_
_entity_poly.entity_id
_entity_poly.type
_entity_poly.pdbx_seq_one_letter_code
_entity_poly.pdbx_strand_id
1 'polypeptide(L)'
;MVAVYSHELPRYGVKVVLTNYTSTYATVLLLTRRTLKKQKLDNDYDGQPGAFQCFLDVCLARTSIGARVFAALKGPAAINVVQAECENNKLGI
;
A
#
# COMPACT_ATOMS: atom_id res chain seq x y z
N MET A 1 3.91 14.48 0.45
CA MET A 1 2.65 14.17 1.17
C MET A 1 1.51 13.92 0.16
N VAL A 2 0.89 12.74 0.21
CA VAL A 2 -0.23 12.31 -0.65
C VAL A 2 -1.25 11.61 0.22
N ALA A 3 -2.53 11.89 0.01
CA ALA A 3 -3.64 11.17 0.64
C ALA A 3 -4.54 10.54 -0.44
N VAL A 4 -5.14 9.42 -0.08
CA VAL A 4 -6.16 8.73 -0.89
C VAL A 4 -7.19 8.17 0.06
N TYR A 5 -8.47 8.32 -0.30
CA TYR A 5 -9.58 7.85 0.50
C TYR A 5 -10.43 6.84 -0.26
N SER A 6 -11.04 5.91 0.48
CA SER A 6 -11.91 4.88 -0.11
C SER A 6 -13.11 5.47 -0.85
N HIS A 7 -13.58 6.67 -0.50
CA HIS A 7 -14.70 7.32 -1.20
C HIS A 7 -14.37 7.82 -2.62
N GLU A 8 -13.09 7.84 -3.00
CA GLU A 8 -12.67 8.19 -4.37
C GLU A 8 -12.67 6.97 -5.30
N LEU A 9 -12.70 5.75 -4.77
CA LEU A 9 -12.69 4.49 -5.51
C LEU A 9 -13.90 4.26 -6.43
N PRO A 10 -15.12 4.71 -6.09
CA PRO A 10 -16.26 4.63 -6.99
C PRO A 10 -16.04 5.30 -8.35
N ARG A 11 -15.18 6.33 -8.42
CA ARG A 11 -14.80 6.99 -9.69
C ARG A 11 -13.98 6.07 -10.60
N TYR A 12 -13.29 5.09 -10.04
CA TYR A 12 -12.49 4.10 -10.75
C TYR A 12 -13.27 2.79 -11.00
N GLY A 13 -14.59 2.77 -10.78
CA GLY A 13 -15.46 1.62 -11.04
C GLY A 13 -15.67 0.67 -9.87
N VAL A 14 -15.05 0.91 -8.71
CA VAL A 14 -15.27 0.11 -7.49
C VAL A 14 -16.47 0.65 -6.72
N LYS A 15 -17.67 0.16 -7.06
CA LYS A 15 -18.95 0.71 -6.57
C LYS A 15 -19.46 0.12 -5.25
N VAL A 16 -19.03 -1.07 -4.83
CA VAL A 16 -19.59 -1.80 -3.67
C VAL A 16 -18.53 -2.14 -2.62
N VAL A 17 -18.88 -1.87 -1.36
CA VAL A 17 -18.13 -2.06 -0.10
C VAL A 17 -16.72 -1.45 -0.06
N LEU A 18 -16.63 -0.25 0.52
CA LEU A 18 -15.40 0.56 0.65
C LEU A 18 -14.55 0.25 1.89
N THR A 19 -15.00 -0.68 2.72
CA THR A 19 -14.41 -1.05 4.02
C THR A 19 -13.82 -2.47 4.01
N ASN A 20 -13.55 -3.05 2.85
CA ASN A 20 -12.99 -4.39 2.72
C ASN A 20 -11.45 -4.38 2.62
N TYR A 21 -10.85 -5.56 2.61
CA TYR A 21 -9.42 -5.74 2.34
C TYR A 21 -9.05 -5.25 0.93
N THR A 22 -9.87 -5.56 -0.07
CA THR A 22 -9.69 -5.19 -1.48
C THR A 22 -9.74 -3.68 -1.72
N SER A 23 -10.65 -2.97 -1.07
CA SER A 23 -10.71 -1.50 -1.15
C SER A 23 -9.46 -0.85 -0.55
N THR A 24 -8.96 -1.37 0.57
CA THR A 24 -7.69 -0.88 1.16
C THR A 24 -6.52 -1.12 0.19
N TYR A 25 -6.43 -2.29 -0.43
CA TYR A 25 -5.41 -2.58 -1.43
C TYR A 25 -5.46 -1.59 -2.62
N ALA A 26 -6.65 -1.30 -3.13
CA ALA A 26 -6.85 -0.35 -4.22
C ALA A 26 -6.51 1.10 -3.83
N THR A 27 -6.89 1.56 -2.63
CA THR A 27 -6.51 2.91 -2.15
C THR A 27 -4.99 3.08 -2.09
N VAL A 28 -4.29 2.04 -1.69
CA VAL A 28 -2.86 2.06 -1.47
C VAL A 28 -2.11 2.02 -2.80
N LEU A 29 -2.58 1.22 -3.76
CA LEU A 29 -2.07 1.24 -5.14
C LEU A 29 -2.18 2.64 -5.76
N LEU A 30 -3.32 3.32 -5.55
CA LEU A 30 -3.55 4.69 -6.01
C LEU A 30 -2.63 5.69 -5.29
N LEU A 31 -2.39 5.50 -3.99
CA LEU A 31 -1.49 6.36 -3.21
C LEU A 31 -0.05 6.24 -3.72
N THR A 32 0.44 5.03 -3.96
CA THR A 32 1.77 4.79 -4.53
C THR A 32 1.92 5.48 -5.88
N ARG A 33 0.95 5.31 -6.79
CA ARG A 33 0.98 5.96 -8.12
C ARG A 33 0.96 7.49 -8.04
N ARG A 34 0.21 8.08 -7.11
CA ARG A 34 0.18 9.53 -6.90
C ARG A 34 1.51 10.03 -6.32
N THR A 35 2.15 9.25 -5.44
CA THR A 35 3.46 9.58 -4.87
C THR A 35 4.55 9.54 -5.93
N LEU A 36 4.55 8.51 -6.78
CA LEU A 36 5.48 8.37 -7.91
C LEU A 36 5.41 9.56 -8.87
N LYS A 37 4.20 9.91 -9.33
CA LYS A 37 3.97 11.08 -10.20
C LYS A 37 4.48 12.39 -9.60
N LYS A 38 4.34 12.58 -8.29
CA LYS A 38 4.84 13.78 -7.61
C LYS A 38 6.36 13.82 -7.54
N GLN A 39 7.01 12.66 -7.45
CA GLN A 39 8.46 12.54 -7.40
C GLN A 39 9.11 12.43 -8.79
N LYS A 40 8.31 12.43 -9.87
CA LYS A 40 8.74 12.34 -11.29
C LYS A 40 9.56 11.10 -11.65
N LEU A 41 9.54 10.05 -10.82
CA LEU A 41 10.26 8.80 -11.05
C LEU A 41 9.45 7.76 -11.86
N ASP A 42 8.41 8.16 -12.59
CA ASP A 42 7.53 7.22 -13.29
C ASP A 42 8.23 6.38 -14.38
N ASN A 43 9.43 6.78 -14.85
CA ASN A 43 10.16 6.10 -15.93
C ASN A 43 11.38 5.28 -15.46
N ASP A 44 11.80 5.39 -14.19
CA ASP A 44 13.06 4.78 -13.70
C ASP A 44 12.84 3.44 -12.98
N TYR A 45 11.59 2.99 -12.83
CA TYR A 45 11.22 1.83 -12.01
C TYR A 45 11.06 0.52 -12.81
N ASP A 46 11.79 0.34 -13.91
CA ASP A 46 11.86 -0.94 -14.65
C ASP A 46 12.76 -1.99 -13.96
N GLY A 47 12.73 -2.07 -12.62
CA GLY A 47 13.21 -3.24 -11.87
C GLY A 47 14.54 -3.12 -11.13
N GLN A 48 14.89 -1.95 -10.59
CA GLN A 48 16.12 -1.78 -9.77
C GLN A 48 15.85 -1.11 -8.40
N PRO A 49 16.67 -1.41 -7.36
CA PRO A 49 16.37 -1.18 -5.94
C PRO A 49 16.58 0.29 -5.50
N GLY A 50 15.78 1.20 -6.06
CA GLY A 50 15.57 2.56 -5.56
C GLY A 50 14.25 2.69 -4.82
N ALA A 51 13.88 1.66 -4.05
CA ALA A 51 12.58 1.59 -3.39
C ALA A 51 12.46 2.65 -2.28
N PHE A 52 11.35 3.40 -2.28
CA PHE A 52 11.00 4.29 -1.20
C PHE A 52 10.74 3.47 0.07
N GLN A 53 11.61 3.65 1.06
CA GLN A 53 11.37 3.11 2.39
C GLN A 53 10.19 3.87 3.01
N CYS A 54 9.11 3.15 3.29
CA CYS A 54 8.00 3.70 4.04
C CYS A 54 7.55 2.72 5.10
N PHE A 55 7.27 3.28 6.27
CA PHE A 55 6.84 2.55 7.45
C PHE A 55 5.32 2.63 7.55
N LEU A 56 4.69 1.49 7.89
CA LEU A 56 3.27 1.44 8.18
C LEU A 56 3.06 1.63 9.68
N ASP A 57 2.41 2.73 10.06
CA ASP A 57 1.91 2.89 11.42
C ASP A 57 0.56 2.18 11.57
N VAL A 58 0.54 1.12 12.37
CA VAL A 58 -0.65 0.30 12.63
C VAL A 58 -1.41 0.80 13.88
N CYS A 59 -0.78 1.64 14.70
CA CYS A 59 -1.31 2.12 15.98
C CYS A 59 -1.85 0.95 16.87
N LEU A 60 -2.97 1.17 17.57
CA LEU A 60 -3.65 0.20 18.45
C LEU A 60 -4.35 -0.96 17.71
N ALA A 61 -4.29 -1.00 16.38
CA ALA A 61 -4.91 -2.09 15.64
C ALA A 61 -4.13 -3.40 15.84
N ARG A 62 -4.84 -4.50 16.13
CA ARG A 62 -4.21 -5.80 16.33
C ARG A 62 -3.58 -6.30 15.03
N THR A 63 -2.29 -6.63 15.07
CA THR A 63 -1.56 -7.29 13.98
C THR A 63 -1.88 -8.79 13.96
N SER A 64 -2.93 -9.19 13.25
CA SER A 64 -3.29 -10.60 13.01
C SER A 64 -3.28 -10.94 11.52
N ILE A 65 -3.08 -12.22 11.19
CA ILE A 65 -3.16 -12.70 9.81
C ILE A 65 -4.53 -12.30 9.21
N GLY A 66 -4.51 -11.68 8.03
CA GLY A 66 -5.72 -11.17 7.37
C GLY A 66 -6.21 -9.79 7.82
N ALA A 67 -5.49 -9.10 8.72
CA ALA A 67 -5.84 -7.73 9.10
C ALA A 67 -5.73 -6.78 7.90
N ARG A 68 -6.69 -5.85 7.79
CA ARG A 68 -6.78 -4.87 6.69
C ARG A 68 -5.56 -3.96 6.61
N VAL A 69 -4.83 -3.78 7.71
CA VAL A 69 -3.59 -2.99 7.76
C VAL A 69 -2.49 -3.59 6.86
N PHE A 70 -2.46 -4.92 6.71
CA PHE A 70 -1.51 -5.58 5.81
C PHE A 70 -1.82 -5.39 4.32
N ALA A 71 -3.09 -5.10 3.96
CA ALA A 71 -3.44 -4.73 2.60
C ALA A 71 -2.73 -3.44 2.16
N ALA A 72 -2.49 -2.52 3.11
CA ALA A 72 -1.77 -1.28 2.86
C ALA A 72 -0.27 -1.46 2.63
N LEU A 73 0.28 -2.59 3.08
CA LEU A 73 1.67 -2.95 2.88
C LEU A 73 1.90 -3.64 1.53
N LYS A 74 0.92 -4.44 1.08
CA LYS A 74 1.10 -5.34 -0.08
C LYS A 74 0.97 -4.61 -1.42
N GLY A 75 0.07 -3.64 -1.53
CA GLY A 75 -0.17 -2.88 -2.77
C GLY A 75 1.08 -2.16 -3.33
N PRO A 76 1.87 -1.46 -2.52
CA PRO A 76 3.08 -0.75 -2.97
C PRO A 76 4.24 -1.71 -3.26
N ALA A 77 4.35 -2.79 -2.48
CA ALA A 77 5.32 -3.85 -2.70
C ALA A 77 5.08 -4.58 -4.04
N ALA A 78 3.83 -4.73 -4.47
CA ALA A 78 3.50 -5.30 -5.77
C ALA A 78 3.94 -4.43 -6.97
N ILE A 79 4.19 -3.13 -6.75
CA ILE A 79 4.74 -2.23 -7.78
C ILE A 79 6.27 -2.06 -7.61
N ASN A 80 6.93 -2.86 -6.77
CA ASN A 80 8.38 -2.82 -6.50
C ASN A 80 8.93 -1.45 -6.02
N VAL A 81 8.07 -0.56 -5.54
CA VAL A 81 8.46 0.80 -5.15
C VAL A 81 8.74 0.95 -3.67
N VAL A 82 8.37 -0.05 -2.87
CA VAL A 82 8.37 0.02 -1.42
C VAL A 82 8.80 -1.32 -0.86
N GLN A 83 9.91 -1.31 -0.12
CA GLN A 83 10.27 -2.42 0.74
C GLN A 83 9.65 -2.15 2.11
N ALA A 84 8.43 -2.65 2.29
CA ALA A 84 7.76 -2.62 3.57
C ALA A 84 7.68 -4.07 4.06
N GLU A 85 8.72 -4.47 4.78
CA GLU A 85 8.77 -5.76 5.45
C GLU A 85 8.05 -5.64 6.78
N CYS A 86 6.97 -6.41 6.95
CA CYS A 86 6.50 -6.74 8.27
C CYS A 86 7.39 -7.89 8.77
N GLU A 87 8.38 -7.62 9.63
CA GLU A 87 9.17 -8.65 10.33
C GLU A 87 8.26 -9.44 11.28
N ASN A 88 7.44 -10.35 10.75
CA ASN A 88 6.75 -11.36 11.54
C ASN A 88 7.09 -12.74 10.98
N ASN A 89 8.40 -13.02 10.87
CA ASN A 89 8.99 -14.35 11.07
C ASN A 89 10.53 -14.28 11.18
N LYS A 90 11.04 -13.66 12.26
CA LYS A 90 12.34 -14.04 12.87
C LYS A 90 12.16 -14.62 14.27
N LEU A 91 10.93 -14.88 14.69
CA LEU A 91 10.61 -15.63 15.90
C LEU A 91 9.74 -16.80 15.47
N GLY A 92 10.41 -17.93 15.23
CA GLY A 92 9.79 -19.17 14.80
C GLY A 92 8.72 -19.63 15.78
N ILE A 93 7.56 -19.91 15.20
CA ILE A 93 6.66 -21.02 15.51
C ILE A 93 6.03 -21.46 14.20
#